data_AF-A0A2N2EKT9-F1
#
_entry.id   AF-A0A2N2EKT9-F1
#
_cell.length_a   1.000
_cell.length_b   1.000
_cell.length_c   1.000
_cell.angle_alpha   90.00
_cell.angle_beta   90.00
_cell.angle_gamma   90.00
#
_symmetry.space_group_name_H-M   'P 1'
#
loop_
_entity.id
_entity.type
_entity.pdbx_description
1 polymer ?
#
loop_
_entity_poly.entity_id
_entity_poly.type
_entity_poly.pdbx_seq_one_letter_code
_entity_poly.pdbx_strand_id
1 'polypeptide(L)'
;MTRRGRPGQTLVEVVMATMVAAMTASAVFSVVLSSFVSDAKADKRDAAAMALRQAQQALKVYVSAAPADPNYSPGAIVGRWAADSSGNWALRNGSHDISSLLAGTPLEGGSFSYTVASYNCGFGLGSAPNNELACKRVSFRLTYTD
;
A
#
# COMPACT_ATOMS: atom_id res chain seq x y z
N MET A 1 17.83 -51.75 47.22
CA MET A 1 17.52 -50.52 46.46
C MET A 1 18.11 -49.33 47.19
N THR A 2 19.32 -48.90 46.83
CA THR A 2 19.97 -47.72 47.41
C THR A 2 19.44 -46.46 46.71
N ARG A 3 18.64 -45.66 47.44
CA ARG A 3 18.24 -44.32 46.97
C ARG A 3 19.48 -43.43 46.95
N ARG A 4 19.95 -43.04 45.75
CA ARG A 4 20.91 -41.95 45.59
C ARG A 4 20.31 -40.68 46.20
N GLY A 5 20.91 -40.17 47.26
CA GLY A 5 20.57 -38.87 47.83
C GLY A 5 20.88 -37.77 46.80
N ARG A 6 19.89 -36.92 46.53
CA ARG A 6 20.09 -35.76 45.65
C ARG A 6 20.94 -34.72 46.39
N PRO A 7 22.03 -34.20 45.80
CA PRO A 7 22.79 -33.11 46.40
C PRO A 7 21.85 -31.91 46.60
N GLY A 8 21.89 -31.30 47.79
CA GLY A 8 21.06 -30.14 48.10
C GLY A 8 21.46 -28.95 47.24
N GLN A 9 20.50 -28.36 46.53
CA GLN A 9 20.72 -27.13 45.76
C GLN A 9 21.05 -25.99 46.72
N THR A 10 22.12 -25.25 46.43
CA THR A 10 22.45 -24.04 47.17
C THR A 10 21.60 -22.88 46.66
N LEU A 11 21.24 -21.95 47.56
CA LEU A 11 20.40 -20.80 47.22
C LEU A 11 21.01 -19.95 46.08
N VAL A 12 22.34 -19.88 46.03
CA VAL A 12 23.11 -19.19 44.98
C VAL A 12 22.92 -19.84 43.60
N GLU A 13 22.89 -21.17 43.53
CA GLU A 13 22.71 -21.90 42.28
C GLU A 13 21.31 -21.67 41.69
N VAL A 14 20.29 -21.65 42.55
CA VAL A 14 18.91 -21.35 42.13
C VAL A 14 18.80 -19.91 41.63
N VAL A 15 19.41 -18.94 42.31
CA VAL A 15 19.37 -17.52 41.92
C VAL A 15 20.12 -17.29 40.61
N MET A 16 21.27 -17.92 40.40
CA MET A 16 21.99 -17.84 39.13
C MET A 16 21.19 -18.48 37.99
N ALA A 17 20.58 -19.64 38.24
CA ALA A 17 19.75 -20.32 37.25
C ALA A 17 18.51 -19.48 36.86
N THR A 18 17.85 -18.84 37.82
CA THR A 18 16.70 -17.97 37.52
C THR A 18 17.11 -16.70 36.77
N MET A 19 18.26 -16.12 37.10
CA MET A 19 18.76 -14.93 36.40
C MET A 19 19.11 -15.25 34.93
N VAL A 20 19.79 -16.39 34.69
CA VAL A 20 20.09 -16.86 33.33
C VAL A 20 18.81 -17.18 32.57
N ALA A 21 17.84 -17.85 33.20
CA ALA A 21 16.55 -18.14 32.59
C ALA A 21 15.76 -16.87 32.24
N ALA A 22 15.80 -15.83 33.08
CA ALA A 22 15.15 -14.56 32.79
C ALA A 22 15.79 -13.81 31.62
N MET A 23 17.14 -13.81 31.55
CA MET A 23 17.87 -13.21 30.42
C MET A 23 17.59 -13.93 29.10
N THR A 24 17.57 -15.26 29.08
CA THR A 24 17.28 -16.00 27.86
C THR A 24 15.82 -15.84 27.43
N ALA A 25 14.87 -15.84 28.37
CA ALA A 25 13.46 -15.64 28.07
C ALA A 25 13.18 -14.26 27.45
N SER A 26 13.76 -13.18 28.00
CA SER A 26 13.59 -11.83 27.46
C SER A 26 14.23 -11.67 26.07
N ALA A 27 15.38 -12.28 25.84
CA ALA A 27 16.04 -12.28 24.53
C ALA A 27 15.19 -12.98 23.47
N VAL A 28 14.67 -14.18 23.77
CA VAL A 28 13.81 -14.93 22.85
C VAL A 28 12.52 -14.17 22.56
N PHE A 29 11.88 -13.60 23.58
CA PHE A 29 10.66 -12.83 23.40
C PHE A 29 10.88 -11.59 22.52
N SER A 30 12.02 -10.90 22.70
CA SER A 30 12.39 -9.75 21.88
C SER A 30 12.58 -10.12 20.41
N VAL A 31 13.24 -11.24 20.13
CA VAL A 31 13.42 -11.73 18.75
C VAL A 31 12.09 -12.09 18.12
N VAL A 32 11.25 -12.85 18.83
CA VAL A 32 9.94 -13.28 18.34
C VAL A 32 9.04 -12.09 18.04
N LEU A 33 8.96 -11.11 18.95
CA LEU A 33 8.18 -9.90 18.74
C LEU A 33 8.70 -9.09 17.55
N SER A 34 10.02 -8.98 17.41
CA SER A 34 10.66 -8.29 16.28
C SER A 34 10.35 -8.95 14.93
N SER A 35 10.27 -10.28 14.88
CA SER A 35 9.91 -11.01 13.65
C SER A 35 8.47 -10.72 13.25
N PHE A 36 7.51 -10.77 14.17
CA PHE A 36 6.10 -10.52 13.85
C PHE A 36 5.83 -9.10 13.34
N VAL A 37 6.50 -8.08 13.91
CA VAL A 37 6.38 -6.70 13.42
C VAL A 37 6.99 -6.56 12.02
N SER A 38 8.06 -7.30 11.73
CA SER A 38 8.72 -7.27 10.41
C SER A 38 7.84 -7.89 9.34
N ASP A 39 7.19 -9.01 9.63
CA ASP A 39 6.29 -9.71 8.69
C ASP A 39 5.05 -8.86 8.38
N ALA A 40 4.38 -8.31 9.41
CA ALA A 40 3.22 -7.44 9.21
C ALA A 40 3.55 -6.18 8.39
N LYS A 41 4.75 -5.62 8.58
CA LYS A 41 5.23 -4.48 7.78
C LYS A 41 5.56 -4.87 6.34
N ALA A 42 6.09 -6.07 6.12
CA ALA A 42 6.35 -6.59 4.79
C ALA A 42 5.03 -6.81 4.01
N ASP A 43 4.02 -7.42 4.64
CA ASP A 43 2.71 -7.64 4.05
C ASP A 43 2.04 -6.33 3.60
N LYS A 44 2.11 -5.27 4.42
CA LYS A 44 1.60 -3.94 4.05
C LYS A 44 2.35 -3.35 2.86
N ARG A 45 3.68 -3.50 2.79
CA ARG A 45 4.48 -3.01 1.66
C ARG A 45 4.15 -3.74 0.36
N ASP A 46 3.95 -5.04 0.43
CA ASP A 46 3.58 -5.84 -0.74
C ASP A 46 2.15 -5.53 -1.20
N ALA A 47 1.21 -5.37 -0.26
CA ALA A 47 -0.14 -4.88 -0.55
C ALA A 47 -0.11 -3.49 -1.23
N ALA A 48 0.75 -2.59 -0.76
CA ALA A 48 0.91 -1.25 -1.33
C ALA A 48 1.45 -1.30 -2.76
N ALA A 49 2.45 -2.14 -3.01
CA ALA A 49 3.01 -2.34 -4.33
C ALA A 49 1.97 -2.93 -5.30
N MET A 50 1.15 -3.89 -4.84
CA MET A 50 0.07 -4.46 -5.64
C MET A 50 -1.01 -3.43 -5.97
N ALA A 51 -1.48 -2.65 -4.99
CA ALA A 51 -2.47 -1.59 -5.20
C ALA A 51 -1.99 -0.53 -6.21
N LEU A 52 -0.71 -0.13 -6.12
CA LEU A 52 -0.10 0.79 -7.08
C LEU A 52 -0.05 0.20 -8.50
N ARG A 53 0.33 -1.07 -8.64
CA ARG A 53 0.36 -1.74 -9.95
C ARG A 53 -1.02 -1.88 -10.55
N GLN A 54 -2.02 -2.22 -9.75
CA GLN A 54 -3.42 -2.30 -10.18
C GLN A 54 -3.91 -0.94 -10.68
N ALA A 55 -3.64 0.13 -9.93
CA ALA A 55 -4.01 1.48 -10.32
C ALA A 55 -3.33 1.93 -11.63
N GLN A 56 -2.04 1.61 -11.80
CA GLN A 56 -1.31 1.86 -13.04
C GLN A 56 -1.88 1.09 -14.23
N GLN A 57 -2.21 -0.19 -14.06
CA GLN A 57 -2.81 -1.01 -15.11
C GLN A 57 -4.20 -0.50 -15.50
N ALA A 58 -5.01 -0.13 -14.51
CA ALA A 58 -6.33 0.46 -14.75
C ALA A 58 -6.19 1.76 -15.56
N LEU A 59 -5.34 2.70 -15.14
CA LEU A 59 -5.16 3.98 -15.84
C LEU A 59 -4.58 3.82 -17.26
N LYS A 60 -3.78 2.79 -17.53
CA LYS A 60 -3.30 2.48 -18.89
C LYS A 60 -4.44 2.20 -19.86
N VAL A 61 -5.56 1.63 -19.42
CA VAL A 61 -6.72 1.35 -20.27
C VAL A 61 -7.37 2.65 -20.76
N TYR A 62 -7.34 3.70 -19.93
CA TYR A 62 -7.87 5.03 -20.27
C TYR A 62 -6.92 5.84 -21.16
N VAL A 63 -5.66 5.43 -21.26
CA VAL A 63 -4.72 5.96 -22.25
C VAL A 63 -5.01 5.27 -23.59
N SER A 64 -6.11 5.64 -24.24
CA SER A 64 -6.47 5.12 -25.57
C SER A 64 -6.19 6.15 -26.67
N ALA A 65 -5.69 5.66 -27.80
CA ALA A 65 -5.11 6.41 -28.92
C ALA A 65 -6.13 7.17 -29.80
N ALA A 66 -7.40 7.28 -29.39
CA ALA A 66 -8.49 7.75 -30.24
C ALA A 66 -9.42 8.74 -29.50
N PRO A 67 -8.99 10.00 -29.28
CA PRO A 67 -9.81 11.05 -28.65
C PRO A 67 -11.11 11.41 -29.41
N ALA A 68 -11.27 10.90 -30.65
CA ALA A 68 -12.46 11.08 -31.49
C ALA A 68 -13.52 9.97 -31.30
N ASP A 69 -13.21 8.89 -30.58
CA ASP A 69 -14.19 7.83 -30.33
C ASP A 69 -15.15 8.28 -29.21
N PRO A 70 -16.48 8.27 -29.45
CA PRO A 70 -17.46 8.70 -28.46
C PRO A 70 -17.39 7.90 -27.15
N ASN A 71 -16.92 6.65 -27.17
CA ASN A 71 -16.73 5.84 -25.95
C ASN A 71 -15.56 6.29 -25.08
N TYR A 72 -14.60 7.02 -25.66
CA TYR A 72 -13.42 7.59 -25.00
C TYR A 72 -13.45 9.12 -25.03
N SER A 73 -14.64 9.72 -25.23
CA SER A 73 -14.88 11.17 -25.25
C SER A 73 -15.49 11.69 -23.94
N PRO A 74 -15.18 12.95 -23.52
CA PRO A 74 -15.71 13.57 -22.30
C PRO A 74 -17.22 13.40 -22.12
N GLY A 75 -17.63 12.55 -21.19
CA GLY A 75 -19.04 12.24 -20.89
C GLY A 75 -19.40 10.76 -20.91
N ALA A 76 -18.58 9.92 -21.57
CA ALA A 76 -18.76 8.47 -21.58
C ALA A 76 -18.57 7.86 -20.18
N ILE A 77 -19.42 6.88 -19.83
CA ILE A 77 -19.31 6.09 -18.59
C ILE A 77 -17.94 5.38 -18.56
N VAL A 78 -17.47 4.93 -19.73
CA VAL A 78 -16.20 4.19 -19.90
C VAL A 78 -14.97 5.07 -19.66
N GLY A 79 -15.08 6.41 -19.68
CA GLY A 79 -13.99 7.33 -19.38
C GLY A 79 -13.84 7.70 -17.89
N ARG A 80 -14.78 7.24 -17.06
CA ARG A 80 -14.74 7.40 -15.60
C ARG A 80 -14.20 6.14 -14.97
N TRP A 81 -13.43 6.29 -13.91
CA TRP A 81 -12.99 5.14 -13.13
C TRP A 81 -13.91 4.95 -11.94
N ALA A 82 -14.58 3.80 -11.85
CA ALA A 82 -15.52 3.51 -10.77
C ALA A 82 -14.89 3.52 -9.37
N ALA A 83 -13.57 3.30 -9.28
CA ALA A 83 -12.86 3.39 -8.01
C ALA A 83 -12.63 4.85 -7.56
N ASP A 84 -12.72 5.81 -8.47
CA ASP A 84 -12.52 7.22 -8.18
C ASP A 84 -13.81 7.84 -7.60
N SER A 85 -13.75 8.21 -6.32
CA SER A 85 -14.88 8.79 -5.58
C SER A 85 -15.26 10.19 -6.09
N SER A 86 -14.36 10.87 -6.82
CA SER A 86 -14.60 12.21 -7.34
C SER A 86 -15.57 12.22 -8.54
N GLY A 87 -15.88 11.06 -9.12
CA GLY A 87 -16.78 10.91 -10.27
C GLY A 87 -16.28 11.62 -11.53
N ASN A 88 -15.02 12.04 -11.55
CA ASN A 88 -14.40 12.75 -12.67
C ASN A 88 -13.90 11.77 -13.74
N TRP A 89 -13.43 12.37 -14.83
CA TRP A 89 -12.69 11.66 -15.86
C TRP A 89 -11.36 11.13 -15.31
N ALA A 90 -11.04 9.87 -15.56
CA ALA A 90 -9.88 9.21 -14.97
C ALA A 90 -8.54 9.88 -15.30
N LEU A 91 -8.48 10.65 -16.40
CA LEU A 91 -7.29 11.40 -16.84
C LEU A 91 -7.52 12.92 -16.87
N ARG A 92 -8.54 13.43 -16.18
CA ARG A 92 -8.77 14.86 -16.03
C ARG A 92 -7.66 15.46 -15.17
N ASN A 93 -7.24 16.69 -15.46
CA ASN A 93 -6.28 17.37 -14.58
C ASN A 93 -6.88 17.57 -13.17
N GLY A 94 -6.10 17.22 -12.16
CA GLY A 94 -6.51 17.38 -10.76
C GLY A 94 -6.11 16.20 -9.88
N SER A 95 -6.68 16.19 -8.68
CA SER A 95 -6.54 15.11 -7.70
C SER A 95 -7.75 14.21 -7.74
N HIS A 96 -7.50 12.91 -7.68
CA HIS A 96 -8.48 11.85 -7.69
C HIS A 96 -8.26 10.95 -6.49
N ASP A 97 -9.36 10.52 -5.88
CA ASP A 97 -9.32 9.69 -4.67
C ASP A 97 -9.80 8.28 -4.99
N ILE A 98 -8.91 7.32 -4.81
CA ILE A 98 -9.10 5.90 -5.09
C ILE A 98 -8.87 5.07 -3.85
N SER A 99 -9.10 5.66 -2.67
CA SER A 99 -9.00 4.99 -1.38
C SER A 99 -9.95 3.77 -1.29
N SER A 100 -10.98 3.72 -2.13
CA SER A 100 -11.86 2.55 -2.30
C SER A 100 -11.11 1.27 -2.69
N LEU A 101 -9.96 1.37 -3.37
CA LEU A 101 -9.11 0.22 -3.73
C LEU A 101 -8.40 -0.41 -2.53
N LEU A 102 -8.33 0.31 -1.40
CA LEU A 102 -7.71 -0.20 -0.18
C LEU A 102 -8.69 -1.00 0.68
N ALA A 103 -9.98 -0.97 0.37
CA ALA A 103 -11.00 -1.70 1.13
C ALA A 103 -10.73 -3.22 1.07
N GLY A 104 -10.71 -3.88 2.23
CA GLY A 104 -10.43 -5.32 2.32
C GLY A 104 -8.95 -5.69 2.13
N THR A 105 -8.04 -4.72 2.17
CA THR A 105 -6.59 -4.95 2.16
C THR A 105 -5.98 -4.65 3.54
N PRO A 106 -4.76 -5.11 3.84
CA PRO A 106 -4.03 -4.71 5.06
C PRO A 106 -3.77 -3.20 5.20
N LEU A 107 -4.11 -2.41 4.18
CA LEU A 107 -3.96 -0.95 4.11
C LEU A 107 -5.26 -0.21 4.38
N GLU A 108 -6.31 -0.91 4.80
CA GLU A 108 -7.59 -0.31 5.15
C GLU A 108 -7.40 0.79 6.21
N GLY A 109 -8.09 1.92 6.03
CA GLY A 109 -7.88 3.14 6.82
C GLY A 109 -6.75 4.04 6.33
N GLY A 110 -5.99 3.62 5.30
CA GLY A 110 -5.09 4.49 4.55
C GLY A 110 -5.82 5.41 3.55
N SER A 111 -5.05 6.31 2.94
CA SER A 111 -5.51 7.14 1.82
C SER A 111 -4.73 6.81 0.55
N PHE A 112 -5.44 6.61 -0.55
CA PHE A 112 -4.85 6.38 -1.86
C PHE A 112 -5.42 7.38 -2.87
N SER A 113 -4.55 8.23 -3.39
CA SER A 113 -4.91 9.24 -4.38
C SER A 113 -3.94 9.24 -5.54
N TYR A 114 -4.37 9.79 -6.66
CA TYR A 114 -3.49 10.10 -7.78
C TYR A 114 -3.76 11.51 -8.29
N THR A 115 -2.71 12.15 -8.79
CA THR A 115 -2.79 13.46 -9.41
C THR A 115 -2.43 13.35 -10.87
N VAL A 116 -3.22 14.00 -11.71
CA VAL A 116 -2.99 14.06 -13.16
C VAL A 116 -2.63 15.49 -13.52
N ALA A 117 -1.49 15.64 -14.18
CA ALA A 117 -1.02 16.90 -14.74
C ALA A 117 -0.84 16.75 -16.25
N SER A 118 -1.44 17.66 -17.02
CA SER A 118 -1.19 17.77 -18.45
C SER A 118 0.14 18.48 -18.69
N TYR A 119 0.89 18.03 -19.68
CA TYR A 119 2.11 18.70 -20.11
C TYR A 119 2.22 18.72 -21.63
N ASN A 120 2.90 19.73 -22.15
CA ASN A 120 3.06 19.88 -23.58
C ASN A 120 4.10 18.87 -24.09
N CYS A 121 3.70 18.02 -25.04
CA CYS A 121 4.55 17.04 -25.69
C CYS A 121 4.57 17.19 -27.22
N GLY A 122 4.13 18.34 -27.75
CA GLY A 122 4.14 18.64 -29.18
C GLY A 122 2.92 18.12 -29.97
N PHE A 123 1.99 17.40 -29.33
CA PHE A 123 0.77 16.87 -29.96
C PHE A 123 -0.43 16.97 -29.01
N GLY A 124 -1.63 17.05 -29.59
CA GLY A 124 -2.91 17.12 -28.89
C GLY A 124 -3.30 18.54 -28.48
N LEU A 125 -4.14 19.17 -29.30
CA LEU A 125 -4.85 20.40 -28.96
C LEU A 125 -6.27 20.01 -28.56
N GLY A 126 -6.51 19.77 -27.27
CA GLY A 126 -7.88 19.53 -26.81
C GLY A 126 -8.35 20.65 -25.90
N SER A 127 -9.63 20.60 -25.55
CA SER A 127 -10.25 21.65 -24.75
C SER A 127 -10.10 21.36 -23.25
N ALA A 128 -9.61 22.36 -22.51
CA ALA A 128 -9.69 22.38 -21.06
C ALA A 128 -11.17 22.28 -20.61
N PRO A 129 -11.47 21.71 -19.44
CA PRO A 129 -10.52 21.17 -18.44
C PRO A 129 -10.20 19.68 -18.62
N ASN A 130 -10.84 18.98 -19.56
CA ASN A 130 -10.80 17.52 -19.63
C ASN A 130 -9.65 17.03 -20.52
N ASN A 131 -9.39 17.71 -21.65
CA ASN A 131 -8.49 17.21 -22.70
C ASN A 131 -7.45 18.26 -23.17
N GLU A 132 -7.07 19.21 -22.33
CA GLU A 132 -6.23 20.37 -22.71
C GLU A 132 -4.95 20.00 -23.50
N LEU A 133 -4.24 18.95 -23.09
CA LEU A 133 -3.08 18.40 -23.81
C LEU A 133 -3.16 16.87 -23.86
N ALA A 134 -2.63 16.25 -24.92
CA ALA A 134 -2.66 14.79 -25.06
C ALA A 134 -1.80 14.07 -24.03
N CYS A 135 -0.68 14.67 -23.60
CA CYS A 135 0.22 14.04 -22.66
C CYS A 135 -0.15 14.33 -21.22
N LYS A 136 -0.34 13.25 -20.45
CA LYS A 136 -0.69 13.25 -19.05
C LYS A 136 0.42 12.62 -18.22
N ARG A 137 0.77 13.25 -17.11
CA ARG A 137 1.64 12.70 -16.08
C ARG A 137 0.79 12.35 -14.88
N VAL A 138 0.87 11.10 -14.44
CA VAL A 138 0.15 10.60 -13.28
C VAL A 138 1.14 10.37 -12.14
N SER A 139 0.87 10.98 -10.98
CA SER A 139 1.64 10.75 -9.76
C SER A 139 0.71 10.14 -8.70
N PHE A 140 1.10 8.99 -8.17
CA PHE A 140 0.35 8.28 -7.15
C PHE A 140 0.86 8.64 -5.77
N ARG A 141 -0.07 8.81 -4.82
CA ARG A 141 0.22 9.02 -3.41
C ARG A 141 -0.60 8.06 -2.57
N LEU A 142 0.09 7.15 -1.92
CA LEU A 142 -0.47 6.18 -0.99
C LEU A 142 0.09 6.46 0.41
N THR A 143 -0.79 6.69 1.37
CA THR A 143 -0.44 6.94 2.77
C THR A 143 -1.17 5.90 3.62
N TYR A 144 -0.44 5.14 4.42
CA TYR A 144 -1.00 4.15 5.34
C TYR A 144 -0.21 4.18 6.64
N THR A 145 -0.83 3.71 7.72
CA THR A 145 -0.18 3.55 9.01
C THR A 145 0.68 2.29 9.03
N ASP A 146 1.91 2.43 9.55
CA ASP A 146 2.82 1.30 9.79
C ASP A 146 2.21 0.30 10.79
#